data_AF-A0A8C6QBI4-F1
#
_entry.id   AF-A0A8C6QBI4-F1
#
_cell.length_a   1.000
_cell.length_b   1.000
_cell.length_c   1.000
_cell.angle_alpha   90.00
_cell.angle_beta   90.00
_cell.angle_gamma   90.00
#
_symmetry.space_group_name_H-M   'P 1'
#
loop_
_entity.id
_entity.type
_entity.pdbx_description
1 polymer ?
#
loop_
_entity_poly.entity_id
_entity_poly.type
_entity_poly.pdbx_seq_one_letter_code
_entity_poly.pdbx_strand_id
1 'polypeptide(L)' 'MAWVPVTLLLISLLLSSLPTEGKDPAFAALLTTQTQVQREIVNKHNELRRAVSPSASNMLKM' A
#
# COMPACT_ATOMS: atom_id res chain seq x y z
N MET A 1 -18.57 -20.78 37.95
CA MET A 1 -17.26 -21.38 37.58
C MET A 1 -17.08 -21.57 36.07
N ALA A 2 -18.11 -21.93 35.28
CA ALA A 2 -17.97 -22.16 33.82
C ALA A 2 -18.00 -20.91 32.92
N TRP A 3 -18.34 -19.72 33.43
CA TRP A 3 -18.44 -18.51 32.60
C TRP A 3 -17.09 -17.90 32.25
N VAL A 4 -16.10 -18.01 33.14
CA VAL A 4 -14.73 -17.55 32.90
C VAL A 4 -14.08 -18.32 31.73
N PRO A 5 -14.11 -19.67 31.65
CA PRO A 5 -13.53 -20.36 30.51
C PRO A 5 -14.28 -20.09 29.19
N VAL A 6 -15.62 -19.93 29.23
CA VAL A 6 -16.41 -19.61 28.03
C VAL A 6 -16.09 -18.21 27.49
N THR A 7 -15.94 -17.22 28.36
CA THR A 7 -15.57 -15.85 27.95
C THR A 7 -14.16 -15.78 27.37
N LEU A 8 -13.20 -16.49 27.95
CA LEU A 8 -11.83 -16.59 27.41
C LEU A 8 -11.81 -17.25 26.02
N LEU A 9 -12.62 -18.29 25.82
CA LEU A 9 -12.73 -18.98 24.54
C LEU A 9 -13.37 -18.08 23.47
N LEU A 10 -14.38 -17.29 23.85
CA LEU A 10 -15.00 -16.30 22.97
C LEU A 10 -14.00 -15.22 22.54
N ILE A 11 -13.22 -14.69 23.50
CA ILE A 11 -12.19 -13.66 23.25
C ILE A 11 -11.10 -14.21 22.32
N SER A 12 -10.63 -15.44 22.56
CA SER A 12 -9.64 -16.11 21.71
C SER A 12 -10.11 -16.25 20.25
N LEU A 13 -11.36 -16.68 20.08
CA LEU A 13 -11.96 -16.85 18.75
C LEU A 13 -12.14 -15.50 18.04
N LEU A 14 -12.50 -14.45 18.80
CA LEU A 14 -12.61 -13.08 18.29
C LEU A 14 -11.25 -12.48 17.91
N LEU A 15 -10.20 -12.76 18.68
CA LEU A 15 -8.86 -12.26 18.43
C LEU A 15 -8.22 -12.96 17.22
N SER A 16 -8.56 -14.24 17.00
CA SER A 16 -8.12 -15.03 15.84
C SER A 16 -8.84 -14.66 14.55
N SER A 17 -10.03 -14.05 14.64
CA SER A 17 -10.78 -13.56 13.47
C SER A 17 -10.42 -12.12 13.08
N LEU A 18 -9.61 -11.43 13.89
CA LEU A 18 -9.03 -10.16 13.47
C LEU A 18 -8.10 -10.43 12.28
N PRO A 19 -8.24 -9.67 11.18
CA PRO A 19 -7.28 -9.77 10.10
C PRO A 19 -5.91 -9.40 10.66
N THR A 20 -5.01 -10.38 10.72
CA THR A 20 -3.58 -10.11 10.84
C THR A 20 -3.14 -9.56 9.49
N GLU A 21 -3.48 -8.30 9.20
CA GLU A 21 -2.81 -7.53 8.16
C GLU A 21 -1.37 -7.30 8.62
N GLY A 22 -0.57 -8.37 8.63
CA GLY A 22 0.87 -8.28 8.50
C GLY A 22 1.15 -7.78 7.10
N LYS A 23 0.83 -6.50 6.84
CA LYS A 23 1.28 -5.82 5.63
C LYS A 23 2.78 -5.92 5.65
N ASP A 24 3.31 -6.72 4.72
CA ASP A 24 4.74 -6.83 4.47
C ASP A 24 5.33 -5.40 4.49
N PRO A 25 6.31 -5.10 5.38
CA PRO A 25 6.90 -3.78 5.46
C PRO A 25 7.45 -3.29 4.11
N ALA A 26 7.91 -4.21 3.25
CA ALA A 26 8.35 -3.89 1.90
C ALA A 26 7.17 -3.45 1.02
N PHE A 27 6.02 -4.10 1.13
CA PHE A 27 4.80 -3.68 0.44
C PHE A 27 4.26 -2.35 0.98
N ALA A 28 4.30 -2.14 2.30
CA ALA A 28 3.88 -0.88 2.91
C ALA A 28 4.71 0.30 2.38
N ALA A 29 6.01 0.11 2.13
CA ALA A 29 6.88 1.11 1.52
C ALA A 29 6.47 1.49 0.09
N LEU A 30 5.73 0.63 -0.61
CA LEU A 30 5.24 0.87 -1.98
C LEU A 30 3.84 1.49 -2.03
N LEU A 31 3.20 1.75 -0.89
CA LEU A 31 1.86 2.32 -0.83
C LEU A 31 1.83 3.69 -1.53
N THR A 32 0.97 3.82 -2.54
CA THR A 32 0.78 5.04 -3.33
C THR A 32 0.04 6.14 -2.58
N THR A 33 -0.45 5.88 -1.36
CA THR A 33 -0.93 6.94 -0.46
C THR A 33 0.23 7.77 0.10
N GLN A 34 1.46 7.26 0.06
CA GLN A 34 2.65 7.98 0.48
C GLN A 34 3.09 8.99 -0.58
N THR A 35 3.24 10.26 -0.20
CA THR A 35 3.60 11.34 -1.14
C THR A 35 4.95 11.13 -1.82
N GLN A 36 5.91 10.48 -1.15
CA GLN A 36 7.22 10.20 -1.74
C GLN A 36 7.11 9.20 -2.89
N VAL A 37 6.32 8.13 -2.71
CA VAL A 37 6.04 7.13 -3.75
C VAL A 37 5.29 7.77 -4.91
N GLN A 38 4.29 8.62 -4.65
CA GLN A 38 3.60 9.35 -5.72
C GLN A 38 4.55 10.25 -6.51
N ARG A 39 5.45 10.95 -5.83
CA ARG A 39 6.45 11.80 -6.48
C ARG A 39 7.38 10.97 -7.36
N GLU A 40 7.86 9.83 -6.88
CA GLU A 40 8.69 8.91 -7.66
C GLU A 40 7.96 8.44 -8.93
N ILE A 41 6.69 8.02 -8.78
CA ILE A 41 5.85 7.59 -9.89
C ILE A 41 5.71 8.71 -10.93
N VAL A 42 5.27 9.91 -10.53
CA VAL A 42 5.06 11.04 -11.44
C VAL A 42 6.37 11.46 -12.12
N ASN A 43 7.48 11.45 -11.37
CA ASN A 43 8.79 11.79 -11.92
C ASN A 43 9.24 10.77 -12.96
N LYS A 44 9.08 9.47 -12.69
CA LYS A 44 9.47 8.41 -13.62
C LYS A 44 8.64 8.45 -14.90
N HIS A 45 7.33 8.69 -14.79
CA HIS A 45 6.48 8.89 -15.96
C HIS A 45 6.93 10.09 -16.79
N ASN A 46 7.19 11.23 -16.16
CA ASN A 46 7.66 12.42 -16.85
C ASN A 46 9.06 12.23 -17.47
N GLU A 47 9.94 11.43 -16.87
CA GLU A 47 11.24 11.04 -17.44
C GLU A 47 11.06 10.25 -18.73
N LEU A 48 10.22 9.21 -18.70
CA LEU A 48 9.93 8.39 -19.89
C LEU A 48 9.25 9.22 -21.00
N ARG A 49 8.33 10.11 -20.62
CA ARG A 49 7.69 11.06 -21.54
C ARG A 49 8.72 11.97 -22.23
N ARG A 50 9.75 12.43 -21.52
CA ARG A 50 10.81 13.25 -22.13
C ARG A 50 11.74 12.46 -23.05
N ALA A 51 11.89 11.16 -22.82
CA ALA A 51 12.85 10.31 -23.53
C ALA A 51 12.30 9.67 -24.82
N VAL A 52 11.07 9.98 -25.24
CA VAL A 52 10.46 9.37 -26.44
C VAL A 52 11.19 9.76 -27.72
N SER A 53 11.22 8.84 -28.68
CA SER A 53 11.76 9.04 -30.03
C SER A 53 10.76 8.58 -31.09
N PRO A 54 10.41 9.41 -32.10
CA PRO A 54 10.86 10.79 -32.28
C PRO A 54 10.35 11.73 -31.17
N SER A 55 11.00 12.88 -31.00
CA SER A 55 10.64 13.85 -29.96
C SER A 55 9.21 14.37 -30.16
N ALA A 56 8.41 14.36 -29.09
CA ALA A 56 7.04 14.86 -29.15
C ALA A 56 6.98 16.40 -29.14
N SER A 57 6.07 16.98 -29.94
CA SER A 57 5.93 18.43 -30.10
C SER A 57 5.19 19.14 -28.96
N ASN A 58 4.29 18.44 -28.25
CA ASN A 58 3.39 19.04 -27.26
C ASN A 58 3.09 18.12 -26.06
N MET A 59 4.07 17.31 -25.65
CA MET A 59 3.93 16.39 -24.52
C MET A 59 3.64 17.15 -23.22
N LEU A 60 2.43 16.98 -22.66
CA LEU A 60 2.05 17.58 -21.37
C LEU A 60 2.86 17.00 -20.21
N LYS A 61 3.06 17.79 -19.16
CA LYS A 61 3.59 17.28 -17.90
C LYS A 61 2.47 16.56 -17.14
N MET A 62 2.81 15.41 -16.57
CA MET A 62 1.96 14.69 -15.62
C MET A 62 2.06 15.31 -14.23
#